data_AF-A0A635X7W6-F1
#
_entry.id   AF-A0A635X7W6-F1
#
_cell.length_a   1.000
_cell.length_b   1.000
_cell.length_c   1.000
_cell.angle_alpha   90.00
_cell.angle_beta   90.00
_cell.angle_gamma   90.00
#
_symmetry.space_group_name_H-M   'P 1'
#
loop_
_entity.id
_entity.type
_entity.pdbx_description
1 polymer ?
#
loop_
_entity_poly.entity_id
_entity_poly.type
_entity_poly.pdbx_seq_one_letter_code
_entity_poly.pdbx_strand_id
1 'polypeptide(L)' 'LRDVVAYAVQNGIPVPTFSAAVAYYDSYRAAVLPANLIQAQRDYFGAHTYKRTDKEGIFHTEWLE' A
#
# COMPACT_ATOMS: atom_id res chain seq x y z
N LEU A 1 8.96 -14.18 -14.38
CA LEU A 1 8.07 -14.40 -13.19
C LEU A 1 6.67 -13.83 -13.39
N ARG A 2 6.52 -12.59 -13.90
CA ARG A 2 5.21 -11.99 -14.18
C ARG A 2 4.31 -12.87 -15.07
N ASP A 3 4.84 -13.38 -16.18
CA ASP A 3 4.08 -14.24 -17.10
C ASP A 3 3.59 -15.54 -16.44
N VAL A 4 4.43 -16.15 -15.60
CA VAL A 4 4.09 -17.36 -14.84
C VAL A 4 2.94 -17.08 -13.85
N VAL A 5 3.01 -15.95 -13.14
CA VAL A 5 1.94 -15.53 -12.21
C VAL A 5 0.65 -15.22 -12.98
N ALA A 6 0.73 -14.49 -14.09
CA ALA A 6 -0.42 -14.16 -14.92
C ALA A 6 -1.11 -15.42 -15.47
N TYR A 7 -0.33 -16.36 -16.02
CA TYR A 7 -0.83 -17.65 -16.49
C TYR A 7 -1.50 -18.44 -15.35
N ALA A 8 -0.83 -18.58 -14.20
CA ALA A 8 -1.36 -19.34 -13.08
C ALA A 8 -2.68 -18.77 -12.56
N VAL A 9 -2.80 -17.44 -12.46
CA VAL A 9 -4.04 -16.75 -12.07
C VAL A 9 -5.18 -17.01 -13.07
N GLN A 10 -4.92 -16.88 -14.37
CA GLN A 10 -5.94 -17.13 -15.41
C GLN A 10 -6.42 -18.59 -15.44
N ASN A 11 -5.56 -19.53 -15.01
CA ASN A 11 -5.86 -20.96 -15.01
C ASN A 11 -6.28 -21.51 -13.62
N GLY A 12 -6.43 -20.66 -12.61
CA GLY A 12 -6.82 -21.10 -11.25
C GLY A 12 -5.79 -21.99 -10.55
N ILE A 13 -4.51 -21.94 -10.96
CA ILE A 13 -3.43 -22.71 -10.34
C ILE A 13 -2.87 -21.90 -9.15
N PRO A 14 -2.93 -22.42 -7.91
CA PRO A 14 -2.47 -21.69 -6.74
C PRO A 14 -0.94 -21.56 -6.74
N VAL A 15 -0.45 -20.32 -6.80
CA VAL A 15 0.99 -19.98 -6.76
C VAL A 15 1.31 -18.95 -5.67
N PRO A 16 0.94 -19.21 -4.40
CA PRO A 16 0.95 -18.19 -3.34
C PRO A 16 2.32 -17.52 -3.16
N THR A 17 3.40 -18.31 -3.20
CA THR A 17 4.77 -17.79 -3.02
C THR A 17 5.28 -17.01 -4.22
N PHE A 18 4.93 -17.39 -5.46
CA PHE A 18 5.31 -16.61 -6.65
C PHE A 18 4.54 -15.30 -6.73
N SER A 19 3.25 -15.29 -6.41
CA SER A 19 2.46 -14.07 -6.31
C SER A 19 3.02 -13.13 -5.23
N ALA A 20 3.34 -13.65 -4.05
CA ALA A 20 3.95 -12.88 -2.97
C ALA A 20 5.33 -12.33 -3.35
N ALA A 21 6.17 -13.10 -4.04
CA ALA A 21 7.49 -12.67 -4.48
C ALA A 21 7.41 -11.48 -5.46
N VAL A 22 6.48 -11.51 -6.42
CA VAL A 22 6.25 -10.36 -7.33
C VAL A 22 5.73 -9.15 -6.56
N ALA A 23 4.73 -9.34 -5.69
CA ALA A 23 4.16 -8.26 -4.90
C ALA A 23 5.19 -7.59 -3.98
N TYR A 24 6.04 -8.38 -3.31
CA TYR A 24 7.13 -7.86 -2.48
C TYR A 24 8.14 -7.07 -3.29
N TYR A 25 8.62 -7.62 -4.41
CA TYR A 25 9.61 -6.95 -5.25
C TYR A 25 9.08 -5.61 -5.79
N ASP A 26 7.83 -5.59 -6.27
CA ASP A 26 7.20 -4.37 -6.78
C ASP A 26 6.93 -3.34 -5.67
N SER A 27 6.56 -3.80 -4.47
CA SER A 27 6.37 -2.91 -3.32
C SER A 27 7.69 -2.33 -2.83
N TYR A 28 8.76 -3.14 -2.80
CA TYR A 28 10.06 -2.73 -2.28
C TYR A 28 10.71 -1.64 -3.15
N ARG A 29 10.56 -1.73 -4.48
CA ARG A 29 11.10 -0.72 -5.41
C ARG A 29 10.19 0.50 -5.59
N ALA A 30 9.01 0.52 -4.99
CA ALA A 30 8.10 1.66 -5.06
C ALA A 30 8.51 2.72 -4.03
N ALA A 31 9.03 3.85 -4.51
CA ALA A 31 9.38 4.98 -3.63
C ALA A 31 8.14 5.58 -2.92
N VAL A 32 6.96 5.42 -3.52
CA VAL A 32 5.68 5.83 -2.94
C VAL A 32 4.69 4.65 -3.04
N LEU A 33 4.19 4.23 -1.88
CA LEU A 33 3.15 3.21 -1.74
C LEU A 33 1.80 3.85 -1.36
N PRO A 34 0.67 3.17 -1.58
CA PRO A 34 -0.66 3.67 -1.21
C PRO A 34 -0.92 3.73 0.31
N ALA A 35 0.12 3.58 1.13
CA ALA A 35 0.04 3.68 2.59
C ALA A 35 -0.37 5.08 3.09
N ASN A 36 -0.25 6.10 2.24
CA ASN A 36 -0.80 7.44 2.51
C ASN A 36 -2.33 7.41 2.72
N LEU A 37 -3.07 6.58 1.97
CA LEU A 37 -4.51 6.43 2.16
C LEU A 37 -4.83 5.75 3.50
N ILE A 38 -4.04 4.74 3.89
CA ILE A 38 -4.18 4.11 5.22
C ILE A 38 -3.96 5.15 6.33
N GLN A 39 -2.95 6.01 6.18
CA GLN A 39 -2.71 7.09 7.13
C GLN A 39 -3.88 8.08 7.19
N ALA A 40 -4.45 8.48 6.04
CA ALA A 40 -5.62 9.34 5.98
C ALA A 40 -6.83 8.70 6.67
N GLN A 41 -7.10 7.42 6.41
CA GLN A 41 -8.20 6.68 7.04
C GLN A 41 -8.05 6.63 8.57
N ARG A 42 -6.85 6.26 9.06
CA ARG A 42 -6.57 6.19 10.50
C ARG A 42 -6.76 7.55 11.17
N ASP A 43 -6.32 8.62 10.51
CA ASP A 43 -6.53 9.98 11.02
C ASP A 43 -8.01 10.36 11.05
N TYR A 44 -8.75 10.02 9.98
CA TYR A 44 -10.17 10.29 9.84
C TYR A 44 -11.02 9.67 10.95
N PHE A 45 -10.92 8.35 11.18
CA PHE A 45 -11.82 7.67 12.12
C PHE A 45 -11.29 7.64 13.56
N GLY A 46 -10.02 7.94 13.78
CA GLY A 46 -9.34 7.64 15.05
C GLY A 46 -8.34 8.68 15.54
N ALA A 47 -8.28 9.87 14.91
CA ALA A 47 -7.37 10.96 15.28
C ALA A 47 -5.90 10.50 15.44
N HIS A 48 -5.48 9.53 14.62
CA HIS A 48 -4.20 8.86 14.76
C HIS A 48 -3.01 9.68 14.25
N THR A 49 -3.23 10.85 13.66
CA THR A 49 -2.21 11.73 13.07
C THR A 49 -1.43 11.11 11.90
N TYR A 50 -0.73 11.95 11.14
CA TYR A 50 0.15 11.54 10.05
C TYR A 50 1.31 12.54 9.83
N LYS A 51 2.31 12.12 9.06
CA LYS A 51 3.41 12.97 8.57
C LYS A 51 3.17 13.37 7.12
N ARG A 52 3.80 14.45 6.67
CA ARG A 52 3.73 14.93 5.29
C ARG A 52 5.09 14.87 4.61
N THR A 53 5.08 14.93 3.27
CA THR A 53 6.27 14.90 2.43
C THR A 53 6.86 16.27 2.15
N ASP A 54 6.09 17.34 2.38
CA ASP A 54 6.45 18.73 2.08
C ASP A 54 6.86 19.53 3.32
N LYS A 55 6.63 19.01 4.53
CA LYS A 55 6.97 19.67 5.78
C LYS A 55 7.17 18.69 6.93
N GLU A 56 8.13 19.03 7.78
CA GLU A 56 8.38 18.34 9.04
C GLU A 56 7.25 18.60 10.05
N GLY A 57 6.98 17.60 10.89
CA GLY A 57 5.98 17.68 11.95
C GLY A 57 4.98 16.52 11.98
N ILE A 58 4.02 16.62 12.89
CA ILE A 58 2.91 15.68 13.08
C ILE A 58 1.61 16.46 12.83
N PHE A 59 0.74 15.92 11.99
CA PHE A 59 -0.48 16.60 11.54
C PHE A 59 -1.70 15.76 11.89
N HIS A 60 -2.77 16.45 12.29
CA HIS A 60 -4.12 15.92 12.36
C HIS A 60 -5.01 16.77 11.43
N THR A 61 -6.06 16.20 10.89
CA THR A 61 -7.05 16.91 10.05
C THR A 61 -8.44 16.65 10.60
N GLU A 62 -9.24 17.71 10.72
CA GLU A 62 -10.68 17.59 10.95
C GLU A 62 -11.35 17.34 9.59
N TRP A 63 -11.75 16.10 9.34
CA TRP A 63 -12.15 15.67 7.99
C TRP A 63 -13.60 15.94 7.62
N LEU A 64 -14.44 16.23 8.61
CA LEU A 64 -15.88 16.49 8.46
C LEU A 64 -16.23 17.98 8.56
N GLU A 65 -15.23 18.84 8.77
CA GLU A 65 -15.36 20.30 8.80
C GLU A 65 -15.15 20.94 7.43
#